data_AF-W6YXR4-F1
#
_entry.id   AF-W6YXR4-F1
#
_cell.length_a   1.000
_cell.length_b   1.000
_cell.length_c   1.000
_cell.angle_alpha   90.00
_cell.angle_beta   90.00
_cell.angle_gamma   90.00
#
_symmetry.space_group_name_H-M   'P 1'
#
loop_
_entity.id
_entity.type
_entity.pdbx_description
1 polymer ?
#
loop_
_entity_poly.entity_id
_entity_poly.type
_entity_poly.pdbx_seq_one_letter_code
_entity_poly.pdbx_strand_id
1 'polypeptide(L)'
;MKFLIPLAVGLVVVSATPTAVLDRRDVSTDGSCGGTAGQTCKGSAFGDCCSQYGWCGTGSAWCGTGCQSGFGTCDDGSSPQPSSSPSTPAPSPVAAPEGLVKCLNGKDVPFKMSSDEEYAKLAKPYNLRVPFNPAVIVLPTTEQHVQDAVICAGEQGIKCQAKSGGHSYANFNTGGINGAMQINLQSFQTIELAKDTGIATVGGGVRLGNLGDGIYNQGKAALAHGTCPGVGIGGHYTHGGYGQTSRNWGLAMDQIVGAEVVTADGKLVKVSATESPDLFWAIRGAADSFGIVTKFYLQTHAAPDSITYFSFGFQGVHDSKDVWTKTFLHLQDVATNNSVVDNRISFGVYLDGYKGYSLSGAFFGTVDEFNNKIKPELLRGLPTPSNPSVESLAWYDYLVKISGKTTIKVPATGYDDHEDFFAKSVTVPESSGLTSEAIGALYDHLQSGTSQEWYIIMNLYGGPGSAINKKDISFAAYDDRKSLWVFQNWGYGATPKDFINGINDAIINAEPQTKFGAYLNYVDPTYDAATAHKLYYGEEVTARLTELKAKVDPKGIFWNPQAIGA
;
A
#
# COMPACT_ATOMS: atom_id res chain seq x y z
N MET A 1 3.02 7.88 2.09
CA MET A 1 2.66 8.73 0.92
C MET A 1 2.41 10.15 1.40
N LYS A 2 3.34 11.09 1.18
CA LYS A 2 3.10 12.53 1.42
C LYS A 2 2.86 13.19 0.06
N PHE A 3 1.64 13.63 -0.21
CA PHE A 3 1.38 14.52 -1.36
C PHE A 3 1.96 15.89 -1.01
N LEU A 4 3.20 16.15 -1.45
CA LEU A 4 3.80 17.48 -1.35
C LEU A 4 3.26 18.36 -2.48
N ILE A 5 2.53 19.41 -2.12
CA ILE A 5 2.14 20.51 -2.99
C ILE A 5 3.33 21.47 -3.09
N PRO A 6 3.93 21.76 -4.26
CA PRO A 6 4.99 22.75 -4.35
C PRO A 6 4.39 24.15 -4.55
N LEU A 7 4.64 25.07 -3.61
CA LEU A 7 4.57 26.51 -3.89
C LEU A 7 5.92 26.96 -4.44
N ALA A 8 5.96 27.38 -5.70
CA ALA A 8 7.12 28.03 -6.30
C ALA A 8 7.03 29.55 -6.12
N VAL A 9 7.99 30.14 -5.42
CA VAL A 9 8.28 31.58 -5.49
C VAL A 9 9.77 31.71 -5.75
N GLY A 10 10.13 32.23 -6.93
CA GLY A 10 11.52 32.50 -7.30
C GLY A 10 12.02 33.76 -6.61
N LEU A 11 13.27 33.74 -6.13
CA LEU A 11 14.02 34.96 -5.85
C LEU A 11 15.54 34.76 -6.05
N VAL A 12 16.17 35.85 -6.47
CA VAL A 12 17.51 36.02 -7.02
C VAL A 12 18.61 35.83 -5.97
N VAL A 13 19.73 35.19 -6.36
CA VAL A 13 20.93 35.01 -5.53
C VAL A 13 21.85 36.24 -5.65
N VAL A 14 22.21 36.87 -4.52
CA VAL A 14 23.40 37.71 -4.40
C VAL A 14 24.21 37.24 -3.19
N SER A 15 25.50 37.02 -3.43
CA SER A 15 26.52 36.54 -2.50
C SER A 15 27.11 37.67 -1.65
N ALA A 16 27.25 37.47 -0.34
CA ALA A 16 28.38 37.92 0.48
C ALA A 16 28.29 37.44 1.95
N THR A 17 29.44 37.05 2.53
CA THR A 17 29.74 36.88 3.97
C THR A 17 31.19 37.31 4.23
N PRO A 18 31.67 37.52 5.48
CA PRO A 18 31.02 37.74 6.79
C PRO A 18 31.55 39.07 7.43
N THR A 19 31.15 39.63 8.58
CA THR A 19 31.11 39.11 9.97
C THR A 19 30.57 40.22 10.90
N ALA A 20 30.00 39.81 12.06
CA ALA A 20 29.83 40.57 13.32
C ALA A 20 28.77 41.70 13.41
N VAL A 21 27.53 41.37 13.78
CA VAL A 21 26.71 42.05 14.83
C VAL A 21 25.57 41.11 15.26
N LEU A 22 25.67 40.47 16.44
CA LEU A 22 24.64 39.55 16.97
C LEU A 22 23.86 40.08 18.19
N ASP A 23 24.25 41.19 18.81
CA ASP A 23 23.70 41.61 20.12
C ASP A 23 22.66 42.76 20.11
N ARG A 24 21.97 43.02 18.98
CA ARG A 24 20.91 44.07 18.91
C ARG A 24 19.72 43.72 18.00
N ARG A 25 19.22 42.49 18.03
CA ARG A 25 18.04 42.09 17.24
C ARG A 25 16.81 42.00 18.13
N ASP A 26 15.68 42.53 17.68
CA ASP A 26 14.42 42.43 18.40
C ASP A 26 13.96 40.97 18.46
N VAL A 27 13.46 40.55 19.63
CA VAL A 27 12.94 39.19 19.84
C VAL A 27 11.64 39.02 19.07
N SER A 28 11.53 37.91 18.34
CA SER A 28 10.35 37.58 17.53
C SER A 28 9.09 37.49 18.39
N THR A 29 8.04 38.21 17.98
CA THR A 29 6.71 38.20 18.63
C THR A 29 5.66 37.46 17.81
N ASP A 30 5.95 37.13 16.56
CA ASP A 30 5.06 36.42 15.63
C ASP A 30 5.60 35.05 15.19
N GLY A 31 6.77 34.66 15.69
CA GLY A 31 7.42 33.39 15.39
C GLY A 31 8.33 33.43 14.17
N SER A 32 8.43 34.55 13.45
CA SER A 32 9.33 34.69 12.29
C SER A 32 10.75 35.11 12.71
N CYS A 33 11.76 34.69 11.93
CA CYS A 33 13.17 35.01 12.16
C CYS A 33 13.98 34.98 10.87
N GLY A 34 15.09 35.71 10.81
CA GLY A 34 15.89 35.83 9.59
C GLY A 34 15.22 36.65 8.48
N GLY A 35 15.89 36.79 7.33
CA GLY A 35 15.39 37.56 6.18
C GLY A 35 15.16 39.06 6.44
N THR A 36 14.21 39.66 5.71
CA THR A 36 13.88 41.11 5.75
C THR A 36 13.37 41.61 7.11
N ALA A 37 12.91 40.72 8.00
CA ALA A 37 12.41 41.09 9.32
C ALA A 37 13.52 41.37 10.35
N GLY A 38 14.70 40.74 10.20
CA GLY A 38 15.87 41.01 11.06
C GLY A 38 15.77 40.52 12.51
N GLN A 39 14.67 39.85 12.91
CA GLN A 39 14.36 39.46 14.30
C GLN A 39 15.04 38.17 14.74
N THR A 40 15.28 38.03 16.04
CA THR A 40 15.90 36.85 16.68
C THR A 40 14.89 35.97 17.41
N CYS A 41 15.09 34.67 17.36
CA CYS A 41 14.34 33.68 18.14
C CYS A 41 14.82 33.56 19.58
N LYS A 42 16.02 34.03 19.89
CA LYS A 42 16.60 33.91 21.22
C LYS A 42 15.76 34.68 22.25
N GLY A 43 15.10 33.97 23.15
CA GLY A 43 14.15 34.50 24.13
C GLY A 43 12.70 34.60 23.63
N SER A 44 12.37 34.06 22.45
CA SER A 44 10.99 34.06 21.94
C SER A 44 10.15 32.98 22.62
N ALA A 45 8.84 33.20 22.69
CA ALA A 45 7.90 32.20 23.21
C ALA A 45 7.75 30.96 22.30
N PHE A 46 8.26 31.03 21.08
CA PHE A 46 8.17 29.96 20.08
C PHE A 46 9.38 29.03 20.12
N GLY A 47 10.46 29.43 20.79
CA GLY A 47 11.72 28.70 20.89
C GLY A 47 12.91 29.52 20.43
N ASP A 48 14.12 29.09 20.81
CA ASP A 48 15.35 29.86 20.63
C ASP A 48 16.02 29.68 19.26
N CYS A 49 15.59 28.70 18.47
CA CYS A 49 16.26 28.32 17.24
C CYS A 49 15.55 28.89 16.01
N CYS A 50 16.31 29.48 15.10
CA CYS A 50 15.78 29.98 13.83
C CYS A 50 16.01 28.95 12.73
N SER A 51 14.95 28.30 12.26
CA SER A 51 15.06 27.29 11.20
C SER A 51 15.53 27.88 9.86
N GLN A 52 15.97 27.01 8.94
CA GLN A 52 16.29 27.39 7.55
C GLN A 52 15.12 28.04 6.80
N TYR A 53 13.89 27.88 7.30
CA TYR A 53 12.67 28.43 6.70
C TYR A 53 12.24 29.76 7.32
N GLY A 54 13.02 30.31 8.26
CA GLY A 54 12.76 31.62 8.87
C GLY A 54 11.70 31.60 9.97
N TRP A 55 11.62 30.49 10.72
CA TRP A 55 10.69 30.33 11.84
C TRP A 55 11.40 29.94 13.13
N CYS A 56 10.92 30.48 14.24
CA CYS A 56 11.35 30.17 15.60
C CYS A 56 10.74 28.85 16.09
N GLY A 57 11.55 28.05 16.77
CA GLY A 57 11.14 26.76 17.31
C GLY A 57 12.16 26.18 18.28
N THR A 58 11.83 25.01 18.82
CA THR A 58 12.72 24.19 19.64
C THR A 58 12.88 22.80 19.02
N GLY A 59 14.03 22.15 19.29
CA GLY A 59 14.31 20.80 18.78
C GLY A 59 14.96 20.79 17.40
N SER A 60 15.42 19.60 16.98
CA SER A 60 16.33 19.40 15.85
C SER A 60 15.78 19.88 14.49
N ALA A 61 14.47 19.98 14.32
CA ALA A 61 13.85 20.52 13.10
C ALA A 61 14.04 22.05 12.94
N TRP A 62 14.30 22.77 14.04
CA TRP A 62 14.58 24.21 14.05
C TRP A 62 16.04 24.53 14.40
N CYS A 63 16.63 23.75 15.32
CA CYS A 63 17.99 23.95 15.82
C CYS A 63 19.05 23.21 15.00
N GLY A 64 18.66 22.19 14.22
CA GLY A 64 19.58 21.33 13.47
C GLY A 64 19.98 21.88 12.09
N THR A 65 20.05 21.00 11.08
CA THR A 65 20.60 21.33 9.76
C THR A 65 19.89 22.53 9.10
N GLY A 66 20.67 23.55 8.74
CA GLY A 66 20.17 24.77 8.11
C GLY A 66 19.68 25.84 9.09
N CYS A 67 19.76 25.59 10.40
CA CYS A 67 19.49 26.61 11.41
C CYS A 67 20.34 27.87 11.18
N GLN A 68 19.69 29.03 11.23
CA GLN A 68 20.29 30.33 10.98
C GLN A 68 20.89 30.88 12.28
N SER A 69 22.16 30.60 12.55
CA SER A 69 22.87 31.02 13.77
C SER A 69 22.97 32.55 13.93
N GLY A 70 22.69 33.31 12.87
CA GLY A 70 22.48 34.76 12.93
C GLY A 70 21.22 35.17 13.71
N PHE A 71 20.20 34.33 13.78
CA PHE A 71 18.86 34.70 14.25
C PHE A 71 18.32 33.72 15.30
N GLY A 72 19.11 32.78 15.79
CA GLY A 72 18.74 31.84 16.86
C GLY A 72 19.92 30.99 17.34
N THR A 73 19.68 30.17 18.35
CA THR A 73 20.65 29.21 18.89
C THR A 73 20.60 27.94 18.02
N CYS A 74 21.71 27.54 17.41
CA CYS A 74 21.76 26.34 16.57
C CYS A 74 22.57 25.25 17.24
N ASP A 75 22.20 23.99 17.00
CA ASP A 75 22.90 22.83 17.51
C ASP A 75 24.17 22.61 16.69
N ASP A 76 25.32 22.88 17.30
CA ASP A 76 26.64 22.61 16.72
C ASP A 76 26.96 21.10 16.77
N GLY A 77 26.12 20.26 16.15
CA GLY A 77 26.43 18.86 15.83
C GLY A 77 26.86 17.93 16.97
N SER A 78 26.80 18.33 18.24
CA SER A 78 27.26 17.52 19.36
C SER A 78 26.54 17.84 20.66
N SER A 79 25.38 17.21 20.92
CA SER A 79 24.97 16.62 22.22
C SER A 79 23.56 15.99 22.14
N PRO A 80 23.08 15.30 23.19
CA PRO A 80 22.85 13.86 23.23
C PRO A 80 21.45 13.44 22.77
N GLN A 81 21.34 12.21 22.26
CA GLN A 81 20.08 11.57 21.86
C GLN A 81 18.97 11.71 22.92
N PRO A 82 17.73 12.06 22.53
CA PRO A 82 16.56 11.77 23.34
C PRO A 82 16.46 10.24 23.50
N SER A 83 16.32 9.78 24.74
CA SER A 83 16.05 8.39 25.08
C SER A 83 14.90 7.85 24.25
N SER A 84 15.22 6.90 23.38
CA SER A 84 14.27 6.07 22.66
C SER A 84 13.29 5.45 23.68
N SER A 85 12.00 5.65 23.47
CA SER A 85 11.00 4.70 23.95
C SER A 85 11.43 3.29 23.53
N PRO A 86 11.19 2.26 24.36
CA PRO A 86 11.74 0.93 24.12
C PRO A 86 11.22 0.39 22.79
N SER A 87 12.05 0.46 21.76
CA SER A 87 11.92 -0.45 20.63
C SER A 87 12.11 -1.85 21.21
N THR A 88 11.16 -2.73 20.91
CA THR A 88 11.33 -4.16 21.19
C THR A 88 12.69 -4.55 20.59
N PRO A 89 13.62 -5.15 21.36
CA PRO A 89 14.88 -5.60 20.80
C PRO A 89 14.58 -6.45 19.57
N ALA A 90 15.21 -6.13 18.44
CA ALA A 90 15.14 -7.01 17.27
C ALA A 90 15.50 -8.42 17.77
N PRO A 91 14.67 -9.45 17.50
CA PRO A 91 14.95 -10.78 17.99
C PRO A 91 16.35 -11.21 17.53
N SER A 92 17.05 -12.03 18.32
CA SER A 92 18.32 -12.59 17.86
C SER A 92 18.11 -13.38 16.56
N PRO A 93 19.06 -13.36 15.62
CA PRO A 93 18.95 -14.16 14.40
C PRO A 93 18.79 -15.64 14.75
N VAL A 94 17.86 -16.32 14.08
CA VAL A 94 17.66 -17.76 14.26
C VAL A 94 18.57 -18.50 13.29
N ALA A 95 19.43 -19.37 13.79
CA ALA A 95 20.32 -20.17 12.95
C ALA A 95 19.51 -21.18 12.12
N ALA A 96 19.91 -21.37 10.87
CA ALA A 96 19.33 -22.38 10.00
C ALA A 96 19.73 -23.80 10.45
N PRO A 97 18.82 -24.80 10.39
CA PRO A 97 19.19 -26.18 10.66
C PRO A 97 20.29 -26.66 9.71
N GLU A 98 21.27 -27.41 10.22
CA GLU A 98 22.38 -27.93 9.40
C GLU A 98 21.89 -28.76 8.20
N GLY A 99 20.83 -29.56 8.40
CA GLY A 99 20.21 -30.35 7.33
C GLY A 99 19.64 -29.48 6.21
N LEU A 100 19.11 -28.30 6.54
CA LEU A 100 18.61 -27.33 5.55
C LEU A 100 19.75 -26.77 4.72
N VAL A 101 20.80 -26.30 5.39
CA VAL A 101 22.00 -25.74 4.74
C VAL A 101 22.65 -26.78 3.84
N LYS A 102 22.78 -28.02 4.31
CA LYS A 102 23.33 -29.13 3.53
C LYS A 102 22.48 -29.44 2.29
N CYS A 103 21.15 -29.44 2.42
CA CYS A 103 20.24 -29.67 1.29
C CYS A 103 20.36 -28.57 0.24
N LEU A 104 20.32 -27.29 0.65
CA LEU A 104 20.43 -26.14 -0.24
C LEU A 104 21.77 -26.12 -0.99
N ASN A 105 22.88 -26.36 -0.27
CA ASN A 105 24.21 -26.47 -0.88
C ASN A 105 24.30 -27.65 -1.86
N GLY A 106 23.74 -28.82 -1.50
CA GLY A 106 23.75 -29.99 -2.37
C GLY A 106 22.91 -29.86 -3.64
N LYS A 107 22.09 -28.80 -3.73
CA LYS A 107 21.25 -28.45 -4.89
C LYS A 107 21.66 -27.13 -5.54
N ASP A 108 22.81 -26.58 -5.14
CA ASP A 108 23.35 -25.31 -5.66
C ASP A 108 22.38 -24.11 -5.55
N VAL A 109 21.48 -24.14 -4.56
CA VAL A 109 20.52 -23.06 -4.33
C VAL A 109 21.23 -21.88 -3.68
N PRO A 110 21.20 -20.65 -4.26
CA PRO A 110 21.81 -19.49 -3.62
C PRO A 110 21.00 -19.03 -2.41
N PHE A 111 21.64 -18.81 -1.26
CA PHE A 111 21.00 -18.26 -0.08
C PHE A 111 21.96 -17.39 0.74
N LYS A 112 21.39 -16.65 1.70
CA LYS A 112 22.10 -15.86 2.71
C LYS A 112 21.59 -16.21 4.11
N MET A 113 22.50 -16.27 5.05
CA MET A 113 22.27 -16.51 6.48
C MET A 113 22.72 -15.30 7.30
N SER A 114 22.38 -15.29 8.59
CA SER A 114 22.76 -14.21 9.51
C SER A 114 24.27 -13.99 9.65
N SER A 115 25.10 -14.96 9.24
CA SER A 115 26.56 -14.83 9.16
C SER A 115 27.06 -14.05 7.93
N ASP A 116 26.22 -13.85 6.92
CA ASP A 116 26.57 -13.13 5.70
C ASP A 116 26.28 -11.62 5.84
N GLU A 117 27.17 -10.79 5.30
CA GLU A 117 27.07 -9.32 5.39
C GLU A 117 25.76 -8.76 4.78
N GLU A 118 25.26 -9.39 3.71
CA GLU A 118 24.07 -8.90 3.00
C GLU A 118 22.74 -9.28 3.68
N TYR A 119 22.75 -10.20 4.65
CA TYR A 119 21.54 -10.70 5.28
C TYR A 119 20.74 -9.58 5.94
N ALA A 120 21.40 -8.70 6.69
CA ALA A 120 20.72 -7.63 7.42
C ALA A 120 19.91 -6.72 6.49
N LYS A 121 20.44 -6.43 5.30
CA LYS A 121 19.76 -5.64 4.28
C LYS A 121 18.59 -6.40 3.65
N LEU A 122 18.76 -7.68 3.34
CA LEU A 122 17.73 -8.51 2.71
C LEU A 122 16.56 -8.81 3.65
N ALA A 123 16.86 -9.04 4.92
CA ALA A 123 15.92 -9.36 5.99
C ALA A 123 15.07 -8.16 6.42
N LYS A 124 15.53 -6.93 6.15
CA LYS A 124 14.86 -5.70 6.58
C LYS A 124 13.41 -5.67 6.05
N PRO A 125 12.40 -5.60 6.94
CA PRO A 125 10.99 -5.70 6.58
C PRO A 125 10.43 -4.38 6.09
N TYR A 126 9.38 -4.40 5.25
CA TYR A 126 8.68 -3.16 4.85
C TYR A 126 8.03 -2.47 6.05
N ASN A 127 7.27 -3.21 6.86
CA ASN A 127 6.73 -2.70 8.12
C ASN A 127 7.74 -2.92 9.26
N LEU A 128 8.36 -1.85 9.75
CA LEU A 128 9.34 -1.92 10.84
C LEU A 128 8.73 -2.33 12.18
N ARG A 129 7.40 -2.23 12.34
CA ARG A 129 6.68 -2.54 13.58
C ARG A 129 6.54 -4.04 13.86
N VAL A 130 6.66 -4.88 12.84
CA VAL A 130 6.42 -6.34 12.96
C VAL A 130 7.61 -7.12 12.37
N PRO A 131 8.81 -7.03 12.96
CA PRO A 131 9.99 -7.66 12.40
C PRO A 131 9.97 -9.18 12.62
N PHE A 132 10.46 -9.92 11.62
CA PHE A 132 10.73 -11.35 11.71
C PHE A 132 12.11 -11.63 11.12
N ASN A 133 12.81 -12.62 11.66
CA ASN A 133 14.13 -13.05 11.22
C ASN A 133 14.04 -14.41 10.53
N PRO A 134 14.13 -14.48 9.19
CA PRO A 134 14.24 -15.74 8.47
C PRO A 134 15.51 -16.50 8.89
N ALA A 135 15.43 -17.83 8.98
CA ALA A 135 16.62 -18.67 9.17
C ALA A 135 17.57 -18.57 7.98
N VAL A 136 17.00 -18.54 6.77
CA VAL A 136 17.71 -18.36 5.50
C VAL A 136 16.89 -17.47 4.57
N ILE A 137 17.58 -16.69 3.75
CA ILE A 137 16.99 -15.96 2.63
C ILE A 137 17.52 -16.56 1.34
N VAL A 138 16.66 -17.32 0.65
CA VAL A 138 16.97 -17.91 -0.66
C VAL A 138 16.86 -16.83 -1.73
N LEU A 139 17.83 -16.82 -2.65
CA LEU A 139 17.96 -15.88 -3.76
C LEU A 139 17.95 -16.67 -5.08
N PRO A 140 16.82 -17.30 -5.43
CA PRO A 140 16.74 -18.14 -6.62
C PRO A 140 16.94 -17.29 -7.88
N THR A 141 17.60 -17.87 -8.87
CA THR A 141 17.83 -17.26 -10.20
C THR A 141 17.17 -18.07 -11.31
N THR A 142 16.62 -19.25 -10.99
CA THR A 142 15.91 -20.17 -11.88
C THR A 142 14.70 -20.75 -11.15
N GLU A 143 13.69 -21.20 -11.89
CA GLU A 143 12.54 -21.92 -11.31
C GLU A 143 13.00 -23.17 -10.54
N GLN A 144 14.04 -23.85 -11.02
CA GLN A 144 14.61 -25.03 -10.35
C GLN A 144 15.14 -24.69 -8.95
N HIS A 145 15.78 -23.52 -8.74
CA HIS A 145 16.19 -23.11 -7.38
C HIS A 145 14.98 -22.91 -6.44
N VAL A 146 13.83 -22.45 -6.96
CA VAL A 146 12.60 -22.34 -6.17
C VAL A 146 12.07 -23.72 -5.80
N GLN A 147 12.02 -24.64 -6.77
CA GLN A 147 11.62 -26.03 -6.57
C GLN A 147 12.48 -26.72 -5.50
N ASP A 148 13.79 -26.61 -5.63
CA ASP A 148 14.76 -27.21 -4.72
C ASP A 148 14.70 -26.61 -3.31
N ALA A 149 14.50 -25.30 -3.19
CA ALA A 149 14.31 -24.65 -1.89
C ALA A 149 13.07 -25.17 -1.16
N VAL A 150 11.94 -25.31 -1.87
CA VAL A 150 10.68 -25.84 -1.30
C VAL A 150 10.85 -27.31 -0.88
N ILE A 151 11.53 -28.13 -1.68
CA ILE A 151 11.86 -29.52 -1.33
C ILE A 151 12.69 -29.56 -0.05
N CYS A 152 13.78 -28.79 0.02
CA CYS A 152 14.63 -28.74 1.20
C CYS A 152 13.88 -28.29 2.46
N ALA A 153 13.00 -27.29 2.33
CA ALA A 153 12.17 -26.86 3.44
C ALA A 153 11.21 -27.97 3.92
N GLY A 154 10.55 -28.66 2.98
CA GLY A 154 9.66 -29.78 3.27
C GLY A 154 10.36 -30.99 3.90
N GLU A 155 11.60 -31.27 3.53
CA GLU A 155 12.44 -32.33 4.13
C GLU A 155 12.84 -31.99 5.58
N GLN A 156 13.04 -30.71 5.87
CA GLN A 156 13.49 -30.23 7.18
C GLN A 156 12.34 -29.71 8.08
N GLY A 157 11.09 -29.76 7.61
CA GLY A 157 9.93 -29.26 8.34
C GLY A 157 9.92 -27.74 8.54
N ILE A 158 10.62 -27.00 7.69
CA ILE A 158 10.72 -25.53 7.75
C ILE A 158 9.59 -24.90 6.93
N LYS A 159 8.98 -23.86 7.49
CA LYS A 159 7.94 -23.07 6.82
C LYS A 159 8.56 -22.12 5.80
N CYS A 160 7.89 -21.92 4.67
CA CYS A 160 8.35 -21.09 3.55
C CYS A 160 7.34 -20.03 3.17
N GLN A 161 7.86 -18.84 2.86
CA GLN A 161 7.09 -17.80 2.17
C GLN A 161 7.91 -17.12 1.08
N ALA A 162 7.24 -16.75 -0.01
CA ALA A 162 7.86 -16.01 -1.08
C ALA A 162 7.84 -14.49 -0.81
N LYS A 163 8.95 -13.82 -1.14
CA LYS A 163 9.06 -12.36 -1.18
C LYS A 163 9.18 -11.92 -2.63
N SER A 164 8.12 -11.30 -3.14
CA SER A 164 8.16 -10.49 -4.36
C SER A 164 8.67 -9.08 -4.01
N GLY A 165 7.79 -8.07 -3.96
CA GLY A 165 8.17 -6.70 -3.59
C GLY A 165 8.34 -6.45 -2.09
N GLY A 166 7.85 -7.35 -1.23
CA GLY A 166 8.03 -7.29 0.22
C GLY A 166 7.10 -6.34 0.99
N HIS A 167 6.05 -5.82 0.35
CA HIS A 167 5.13 -4.80 0.91
C HIS A 167 4.02 -5.35 1.85
N SER A 168 4.16 -6.56 2.38
CA SER A 168 3.16 -7.11 3.31
C SER A 168 3.09 -6.25 4.59
N TYR A 169 1.91 -5.78 4.99
CA TYR A 169 1.76 -4.95 6.19
C TYR A 169 2.04 -5.73 7.49
N ALA A 170 1.89 -7.04 7.44
CA ALA A 170 2.26 -7.97 8.50
C ALA A 170 3.61 -8.69 8.25
N ASN A 171 4.37 -8.30 7.22
CA ASN A 171 5.60 -8.98 6.78
C ASN A 171 5.48 -10.51 6.57
N PHE A 172 4.32 -11.06 6.21
CA PHE A 172 4.13 -12.50 6.02
C PHE A 172 5.00 -13.10 4.93
N ASN A 173 5.56 -12.31 4.02
CA ASN A 173 6.58 -12.74 3.07
C ASN A 173 7.92 -13.22 3.71
N THR A 174 8.08 -13.12 5.04
CA THR A 174 9.17 -13.74 5.81
C THR A 174 8.77 -15.03 6.52
N GLY A 175 7.52 -15.47 6.37
CA GLY A 175 6.91 -16.59 7.11
C GLY A 175 6.02 -16.16 8.27
N GLY A 176 6.04 -14.87 8.66
CA GLY A 176 5.27 -14.38 9.80
C GLY A 176 5.69 -14.95 11.17
N ILE A 177 6.85 -15.63 11.20
CA ILE A 177 7.52 -16.18 12.37
C ILE A 177 9.04 -16.10 12.18
N ASN A 178 9.78 -16.16 13.28
CA ASN A 178 11.24 -16.31 13.21
C ASN A 178 11.62 -17.74 12.80
N GLY A 179 12.74 -17.89 12.09
CA GLY A 179 13.28 -19.18 11.69
C GLY A 179 12.65 -19.80 10.43
N ALA A 180 11.68 -19.13 9.80
CA ALA A 180 11.16 -19.55 8.50
C ALA A 180 12.17 -19.31 7.37
N MET A 181 11.97 -19.97 6.24
CA MET A 181 12.68 -19.71 4.99
C MET A 181 11.95 -18.63 4.20
N GLN A 182 12.66 -17.57 3.83
CA GLN A 182 12.18 -16.61 2.83
C GLN A 182 12.75 -16.94 1.46
N ILE A 183 11.89 -17.01 0.44
CA ILE A 183 12.29 -17.18 -0.96
C ILE A 183 12.13 -15.84 -1.68
N ASN A 184 13.21 -15.10 -1.87
CA ASN A 184 13.20 -13.76 -2.43
C ASN A 184 13.33 -13.78 -3.96
N LEU A 185 12.24 -13.53 -4.66
CA LEU A 185 12.11 -13.63 -6.12
C LEU A 185 12.74 -12.44 -6.88
N GLN A 186 13.57 -11.60 -6.26
CA GLN A 186 14.11 -10.39 -6.87
C GLN A 186 14.85 -10.60 -8.22
N SER A 187 15.30 -11.82 -8.56
CA SER A 187 15.90 -12.11 -9.87
C SER A 187 14.88 -12.42 -10.98
N PHE A 188 13.61 -12.66 -10.66
CA PHE A 188 12.55 -12.98 -11.62
C PHE A 188 11.92 -11.70 -12.17
N GLN A 189 12.64 -11.01 -13.05
CA GLN A 189 12.30 -9.66 -13.54
C GLN A 189 11.83 -9.61 -15.01
N THR A 190 11.55 -10.76 -15.63
CA THR A 190 11.07 -10.82 -17.03
C THR A 190 9.81 -9.99 -17.21
N ILE A 191 9.75 -9.19 -18.26
CA ILE A 191 8.54 -8.48 -18.73
C ILE A 191 8.57 -8.53 -20.26
N GLU A 192 7.74 -9.38 -20.86
CA GLU A 192 7.69 -9.57 -22.31
C GLU A 192 6.25 -9.47 -22.79
N LEU A 193 5.95 -8.52 -23.68
CA LEU A 193 4.62 -8.31 -24.25
C LEU A 193 4.52 -8.94 -25.65
N ALA A 194 3.69 -9.97 -25.78
CA ALA A 194 3.29 -10.52 -27.07
C ALA A 194 2.23 -9.61 -27.71
N LYS A 195 2.62 -8.83 -28.72
CA LYS A 195 1.77 -7.77 -29.32
C LYS A 195 0.56 -8.30 -30.10
N ASP A 196 0.66 -9.51 -30.61
CA ASP A 196 -0.37 -10.20 -31.38
C ASP A 196 -1.55 -10.67 -30.49
N THR A 197 -1.24 -11.13 -29.27
CA THR A 197 -2.23 -11.62 -28.31
C THR A 197 -2.58 -10.61 -27.21
N GLY A 198 -1.71 -9.62 -27.00
CA GLY A 198 -1.79 -8.71 -25.86
C GLY A 198 -1.46 -9.38 -24.51
N ILE A 199 -0.85 -10.57 -24.52
CA ILE A 199 -0.44 -11.26 -23.29
C ILE A 199 0.95 -10.79 -22.88
N ALA A 200 1.09 -10.37 -21.63
CA ALA A 200 2.37 -10.08 -21.00
C ALA A 200 2.85 -11.28 -20.16
N THR A 201 4.05 -11.78 -20.44
CA THR A 201 4.77 -12.75 -19.61
C THR A 201 5.61 -11.99 -18.58
N VAL A 202 5.33 -12.21 -17.30
CA VAL A 202 5.89 -11.40 -16.20
C VAL A 202 6.47 -12.29 -15.09
N GLY A 203 7.70 -12.02 -14.68
CA GLY A 203 8.35 -12.74 -13.57
C GLY A 203 7.73 -12.39 -12.21
N GLY A 204 7.70 -13.36 -11.28
CA GLY A 204 7.07 -13.19 -9.97
C GLY A 204 7.71 -12.15 -9.04
N GLY A 205 8.94 -11.72 -9.35
CA GLY A 205 9.68 -10.67 -8.64
C GLY A 205 9.43 -9.25 -9.14
N VAL A 206 8.68 -9.07 -10.23
CA VAL A 206 8.48 -7.76 -10.85
C VAL A 206 7.67 -6.84 -9.94
N ARG A 207 8.10 -5.57 -9.85
CA ARG A 207 7.38 -4.50 -9.15
C ARG A 207 6.44 -3.74 -10.10
N LEU A 208 5.33 -3.22 -9.58
CA LEU A 208 4.24 -2.63 -10.37
C LEU A 208 4.72 -1.49 -11.28
N GLY A 209 5.63 -0.66 -10.79
CA GLY A 209 6.16 0.45 -11.57
C GLY A 209 6.99 0.00 -12.77
N ASN A 210 7.79 -1.05 -12.60
CA ASN A 210 8.57 -1.65 -13.68
C ASN A 210 7.66 -2.39 -14.67
N LEU A 211 6.60 -3.06 -14.18
CA LEU A 211 5.57 -3.68 -15.02
C LEU A 211 4.90 -2.63 -15.92
N GLY A 212 4.36 -1.56 -15.33
CA GLY A 212 3.67 -0.49 -16.05
C GLY A 212 4.56 0.19 -17.09
N ASP A 213 5.82 0.47 -16.74
CA ASP A 213 6.80 1.01 -17.69
C ASP A 213 7.11 0.03 -18.83
N GLY A 214 7.38 -1.23 -18.49
CA GLY A 214 7.82 -2.25 -19.45
C GLY A 214 6.77 -2.50 -20.54
N ILE A 215 5.51 -2.74 -20.15
CA ILE A 215 4.43 -3.03 -21.12
C ILE A 215 4.05 -1.79 -21.94
N TYR A 216 4.10 -0.59 -21.34
CA TYR A 216 3.81 0.65 -22.05
C TYR A 216 4.87 0.95 -23.12
N ASN A 217 6.15 0.77 -22.79
CA ASN A 217 7.24 1.00 -23.73
C ASN A 217 7.30 -0.05 -24.84
N GLN A 218 6.94 -1.30 -24.55
CA GLN A 218 6.95 -2.38 -25.55
C GLN A 218 5.81 -2.23 -26.57
N GLY A 219 4.60 -1.87 -26.14
CA GLY A 219 3.43 -1.90 -27.03
C GLY A 219 2.28 -0.97 -26.68
N LYS A 220 2.50 0.07 -25.86
CA LYS A 220 1.43 0.95 -25.37
C LYS A 220 0.29 0.16 -24.72
N ALA A 221 0.67 -0.84 -23.93
CA ALA A 221 -0.25 -1.65 -23.16
C ALA A 221 -0.41 -1.11 -21.73
N ALA A 222 -1.49 -1.53 -21.08
CA ALA A 222 -1.88 -1.17 -19.72
C ALA A 222 -2.48 -2.38 -18.99
N LEU A 223 -2.45 -2.33 -17.65
CA LEU A 223 -3.06 -3.32 -16.76
C LEU A 223 -3.74 -2.61 -15.60
N ALA A 224 -4.75 -3.26 -15.01
CA ALA A 224 -5.23 -2.84 -13.70
C ALA A 224 -4.21 -3.21 -12.62
N HIS A 225 -3.81 -2.24 -11.79
CA HIS A 225 -2.95 -2.45 -10.62
C HIS A 225 -3.00 -1.24 -9.67
N GLY A 226 -2.45 -1.41 -8.46
CA GLY A 226 -2.33 -0.35 -7.47
C GLY A 226 -1.30 0.72 -7.82
N THR A 227 -1.25 1.78 -7.03
CA THR A 227 -0.50 3.01 -7.37
C THR A 227 0.97 2.98 -6.94
N CYS A 228 1.34 2.16 -5.96
CA CYS A 228 2.68 2.12 -5.37
C CYS A 228 3.68 1.41 -6.30
N PRO A 229 4.68 2.11 -6.88
CA PRO A 229 5.59 1.50 -7.84
C PRO A 229 6.44 0.35 -7.28
N GLY A 230 6.77 0.42 -5.99
CA GLY A 230 7.56 -0.58 -5.28
C GLY A 230 6.82 -1.87 -4.91
N VAL A 231 5.49 -1.89 -4.97
CA VAL A 231 4.72 -3.10 -4.66
C VAL A 231 5.05 -4.20 -5.67
N GLY A 232 5.17 -5.45 -5.21
CA GLY A 232 5.49 -6.59 -6.07
C GLY A 232 4.26 -7.33 -6.55
N ILE A 233 4.31 -7.80 -7.79
CA ILE A 233 3.20 -8.52 -8.45
C ILE A 233 2.80 -9.77 -7.66
N GLY A 234 3.77 -10.51 -7.11
CA GLY A 234 3.55 -11.81 -6.49
C GLY A 234 2.67 -11.77 -5.22
N GLY A 235 2.59 -10.62 -4.54
CA GLY A 235 1.62 -10.40 -3.46
C GLY A 235 0.40 -9.61 -3.92
N HIS A 236 0.56 -8.64 -4.81
CA HIS A 236 -0.54 -7.76 -5.20
C HIS A 236 -1.59 -8.46 -6.07
N TYR A 237 -1.15 -9.15 -7.12
CA TYR A 237 -2.02 -9.80 -8.11
C TYR A 237 -2.61 -11.12 -7.61
N THR A 238 -2.09 -11.67 -6.51
CA THR A 238 -2.54 -12.95 -5.96
C THR A 238 -3.53 -12.80 -4.81
N HIS A 239 -3.87 -11.57 -4.42
CA HIS A 239 -4.81 -11.26 -3.32
C HIS A 239 -5.78 -10.11 -3.70
N GLY A 240 -6.06 -9.95 -5.00
CA GLY A 240 -6.91 -8.89 -5.56
C GLY A 240 -6.11 -7.86 -6.36
N GLY A 241 -5.82 -6.71 -5.75
CA GLY A 241 -5.00 -5.67 -6.34
C GLY A 241 -5.82 -4.56 -6.96
N TYR A 242 -6.24 -3.63 -6.10
CA TYR A 242 -7.05 -2.47 -6.46
C TYR A 242 -6.20 -1.27 -6.90
N GLY A 243 -6.68 -0.58 -7.93
CA GLY A 243 -6.30 0.78 -8.29
C GLY A 243 -7.48 1.51 -8.93
N GLN A 244 -7.28 2.78 -9.30
CA GLN A 244 -8.33 3.61 -9.91
C GLN A 244 -8.80 3.11 -11.29
N THR A 245 -8.10 2.14 -11.89
CA THR A 245 -8.53 1.47 -13.13
C THR A 245 -9.39 0.23 -12.89
N SER A 246 -9.51 -0.22 -11.64
CA SER A 246 -10.13 -1.50 -11.35
C SER A 246 -11.64 -1.53 -11.60
N ARG A 247 -12.35 -0.41 -11.46
CA ARG A 247 -13.78 -0.37 -11.84
C ARG A 247 -13.99 -0.59 -13.33
N ASN A 248 -13.04 -0.19 -14.17
CA ASN A 248 -13.15 -0.35 -15.62
C ASN A 248 -12.73 -1.75 -16.08
N TRP A 249 -11.63 -2.27 -15.52
CA TRP A 249 -10.95 -3.48 -16.03
C TRP A 249 -10.97 -4.69 -15.09
N GLY A 250 -11.43 -4.54 -13.85
CA GLY A 250 -11.34 -5.53 -12.79
C GLY A 250 -10.09 -5.34 -11.93
N LEU A 251 -9.89 -6.21 -10.95
CA LEU A 251 -8.68 -6.19 -10.12
C LEU A 251 -7.46 -6.64 -10.91
N ALA A 252 -6.27 -6.37 -10.38
CA ALA A 252 -5.01 -6.83 -10.95
C ALA A 252 -5.00 -8.36 -11.15
N MET A 253 -5.52 -9.09 -10.17
CA MET A 253 -5.74 -10.53 -10.20
C MET A 253 -6.64 -11.01 -11.34
N ASP A 254 -7.60 -10.18 -11.76
CA ASP A 254 -8.54 -10.54 -12.83
C ASP A 254 -7.85 -10.56 -14.20
N GLN A 255 -6.65 -9.98 -14.30
CA GLN A 255 -5.81 -9.97 -15.50
C GLN A 255 -5.02 -11.26 -15.68
N ILE A 256 -4.91 -12.12 -14.64
CA ILE A 256 -4.17 -13.38 -14.72
C ILE A 256 -4.97 -14.37 -15.57
N VAL A 257 -4.43 -14.73 -16.73
CA VAL A 257 -4.99 -15.78 -17.61
C VAL A 257 -4.26 -17.12 -17.48
N GLY A 258 -3.06 -17.10 -16.90
CA GLY A 258 -2.33 -18.28 -16.49
C GLY A 258 -1.12 -17.94 -15.63
N ALA A 259 -0.49 -18.96 -15.06
CA ALA A 259 0.75 -18.81 -14.30
C ALA A 259 1.58 -20.09 -14.28
N GLU A 260 2.86 -19.96 -13.91
CA GLU A 260 3.72 -21.08 -13.52
C GLU A 260 3.95 -21.02 -12.01
N VAL A 261 3.64 -22.12 -11.33
CA VAL A 261 3.56 -22.19 -9.87
C VAL A 261 4.40 -23.34 -9.37
N VAL A 262 5.26 -23.10 -8.38
CA VAL A 262 5.94 -24.16 -7.63
C VAL A 262 5.05 -24.59 -6.46
N THR A 263 4.61 -25.84 -6.48
CA THR A 263 3.77 -26.45 -5.43
C THR A 263 4.61 -26.98 -4.26
N ALA A 264 3.94 -27.36 -3.16
CA ALA A 264 4.61 -27.74 -1.91
C ALA A 264 5.43 -29.04 -2.03
N ASP A 265 5.17 -29.86 -3.04
CA ASP A 265 5.98 -31.03 -3.41
C ASP A 265 7.17 -30.69 -4.34
N GLY A 266 7.41 -29.40 -4.60
CA GLY A 266 8.52 -28.91 -5.42
C GLY A 266 8.31 -29.03 -6.92
N LYS A 267 7.10 -29.31 -7.40
CA LYS A 267 6.82 -29.36 -8.85
C LYS A 267 6.50 -27.99 -9.39
N LEU A 268 7.06 -27.66 -10.57
CA LEU A 268 6.60 -26.54 -11.38
C LEU A 268 5.39 -26.98 -12.21
N VAL A 269 4.24 -26.36 -11.98
CA VAL A 269 2.99 -26.63 -12.72
C VAL A 269 2.50 -25.39 -13.44
N LYS A 270 1.92 -25.58 -14.61
CA LYS A 270 1.17 -24.54 -15.31
C LYS A 270 -0.27 -24.56 -14.83
N VAL A 271 -0.83 -23.37 -14.61
CA VAL A 271 -2.20 -23.20 -14.15
C VAL A 271 -2.94 -22.22 -15.05
N SER A 272 -4.17 -22.54 -15.41
CA SER A 272 -5.07 -21.72 -16.21
C SER A 272 -6.52 -22.17 -15.98
N ALA A 273 -7.48 -21.56 -16.69
CA ALA A 273 -8.87 -22.02 -16.65
C ALA A 273 -9.05 -23.48 -17.16
N THR A 274 -8.10 -24.00 -17.94
CA THR A 274 -8.17 -25.34 -18.55
C THR A 274 -7.10 -26.31 -18.06
N GLU A 275 -6.17 -25.84 -17.22
CA GLU A 275 -5.05 -26.64 -16.69
C GLU A 275 -4.94 -26.38 -15.18
N SER A 276 -5.13 -27.41 -14.36
CA SER A 276 -5.17 -27.28 -12.89
C SER A 276 -6.11 -26.17 -12.38
N PRO A 277 -7.41 -26.16 -12.80
CA PRO A 277 -8.32 -25.04 -12.58
C PRO A 277 -8.57 -24.70 -11.10
N ASP A 278 -8.53 -25.68 -10.20
CA ASP A 278 -8.68 -25.43 -8.76
C ASP A 278 -7.49 -24.66 -8.18
N LEU A 279 -6.26 -25.01 -8.58
CA LEU A 279 -5.07 -24.25 -8.16
C LEU A 279 -5.06 -22.86 -8.83
N PHE A 280 -5.47 -22.76 -10.09
CA PHE A 280 -5.63 -21.48 -10.78
C PHE A 280 -6.64 -20.55 -10.11
N TRP A 281 -7.74 -21.12 -9.59
CA TRP A 281 -8.71 -20.40 -8.80
C TRP A 281 -8.11 -19.93 -7.46
N ALA A 282 -7.38 -20.79 -6.76
CA ALA A 282 -6.80 -20.48 -5.46
C ALA A 282 -5.67 -19.44 -5.50
N ILE A 283 -4.77 -19.50 -6.49
CA ILE A 283 -3.68 -18.51 -6.60
C ILE A 283 -4.21 -17.11 -6.96
N ARG A 284 -5.42 -17.03 -7.51
CA ARG A 284 -6.17 -15.79 -7.68
C ARG A 284 -6.97 -15.54 -6.40
N GLY A 285 -6.27 -15.25 -5.31
CA GLY A 285 -6.88 -14.78 -4.06
C GLY A 285 -6.11 -15.16 -2.80
N ALA A 286 -5.41 -16.30 -2.82
CA ALA A 286 -4.77 -16.88 -1.63
C ALA A 286 -3.42 -17.55 -1.93
N ALA A 287 -2.65 -17.09 -2.93
CA ALA A 287 -1.48 -17.84 -3.43
C ALA A 287 -0.42 -18.16 -2.34
N ASP A 288 -0.28 -17.29 -1.34
CA ASP A 288 0.61 -17.45 -0.19
C ASP A 288 0.42 -18.76 0.60
N SER A 289 -0.71 -19.43 0.38
CA SER A 289 -1.10 -20.69 1.01
C SER A 289 -0.98 -21.90 0.06
N PHE A 290 -0.77 -21.73 -1.24
CA PHE A 290 -0.88 -22.82 -2.23
C PHE A 290 0.36 -23.01 -3.11
N GLY A 291 1.21 -21.99 -3.26
CA GLY A 291 2.39 -22.11 -4.11
C GLY A 291 3.12 -20.81 -4.35
N ILE A 292 4.29 -20.92 -4.97
CA ILE A 292 5.10 -19.77 -5.36
C ILE A 292 4.93 -19.53 -6.84
N VAL A 293 4.28 -18.42 -7.21
CA VAL A 293 4.15 -18.02 -8.62
C VAL A 293 5.47 -17.45 -9.12
N THR A 294 6.14 -18.15 -10.04
CA THR A 294 7.41 -17.73 -10.63
C THR A 294 7.21 -16.92 -11.92
N LYS A 295 6.11 -17.19 -12.63
CA LYS A 295 5.76 -16.52 -13.90
C LYS A 295 4.25 -16.31 -13.98
N PHE A 296 3.85 -15.12 -14.40
CA PHE A 296 2.47 -14.73 -14.68
C PHE A 296 2.27 -14.55 -16.18
N TYR A 297 1.10 -14.94 -16.68
CA TYR A 297 0.61 -14.60 -18.01
C TYR A 297 -0.60 -13.69 -17.83
N LEU A 298 -0.45 -12.43 -18.24
CA LEU A 298 -1.42 -11.36 -17.97
C LEU A 298 -2.06 -10.87 -19.26
N GLN A 299 -3.39 -10.86 -19.33
CA GLN A 299 -4.08 -10.22 -20.44
C GLN A 299 -4.01 -8.70 -20.26
N THR A 300 -3.35 -8.00 -21.17
CA THR A 300 -3.26 -6.55 -21.14
C THR A 300 -4.42 -5.88 -21.88
N HIS A 301 -4.60 -4.59 -21.61
CA HIS A 301 -5.45 -3.67 -22.35
C HIS A 301 -4.58 -2.71 -23.19
N ALA A 302 -5.16 -2.14 -24.24
CA ALA A 302 -4.56 -0.96 -24.86
C ALA A 302 -4.52 0.18 -23.83
N ALA A 303 -3.36 0.80 -23.65
CA ALA A 303 -3.26 2.02 -22.87
C ALA A 303 -4.07 3.11 -23.57
N PRO A 304 -4.97 3.83 -22.87
CA PRO A 304 -5.65 4.96 -23.48
C PRO A 304 -4.64 6.06 -23.82
N ASP A 305 -4.86 6.80 -24.91
CA ASP A 305 -4.01 7.94 -25.26
C ASP A 305 -4.00 8.99 -24.15
N SER A 306 -5.15 9.19 -23.51
CA SER A 306 -5.26 9.98 -22.30
C SER A 306 -6.36 9.49 -21.35
N ILE A 307 -6.27 9.93 -20.10
CA ILE A 307 -7.24 9.71 -19.04
C ILE A 307 -7.55 11.03 -18.34
N THR A 308 -8.81 11.24 -17.96
CA THR A 308 -9.19 12.41 -17.17
C THR A 308 -8.90 12.13 -15.71
N TYR A 309 -7.93 12.83 -15.13
CA TYR A 309 -7.70 12.86 -13.68
C TYR A 309 -8.44 14.02 -13.06
N PHE A 310 -8.99 13.83 -11.87
CA PHE A 310 -9.60 14.91 -11.10
C PHE A 310 -9.24 14.85 -9.62
N SER A 311 -9.22 16.02 -8.99
CA SER A 311 -8.94 16.20 -7.56
C SER A 311 -9.67 17.42 -7.00
N PHE A 312 -10.31 17.24 -5.86
CA PHE A 312 -11.07 18.26 -5.15
C PHE A 312 -10.70 18.19 -3.67
N GLY A 313 -10.01 19.21 -3.15
CA GLY A 313 -9.81 19.36 -1.70
C GLY A 313 -10.96 20.14 -1.11
N PHE A 314 -11.47 19.76 0.06
CA PHE A 314 -12.57 20.43 0.73
C PHE A 314 -12.11 21.00 2.07
N GLN A 315 -12.61 22.19 2.37
CA GLN A 315 -12.44 22.83 3.68
C GLN A 315 -13.79 22.80 4.43
N GLY A 316 -13.73 22.78 5.76
CA GLY A 316 -14.91 22.85 6.62
C GLY A 316 -15.75 21.57 6.71
N VAL A 317 -15.36 20.47 6.06
CA VAL A 317 -16.07 19.18 6.18
C VAL A 317 -16.06 18.66 7.62
N HIS A 318 -14.98 18.93 8.36
CA HIS A 318 -14.82 18.57 9.76
C HIS A 318 -15.45 19.55 10.76
N ASP A 319 -16.09 20.64 10.30
CA ASP A 319 -16.59 21.71 11.18
C ASP A 319 -17.85 21.28 11.95
N SER A 320 -18.62 20.36 11.39
CA SER A 320 -19.76 19.77 12.09
C SER A 320 -20.04 18.35 11.60
N LYS A 321 -20.62 17.55 12.50
CA LYS A 321 -21.07 16.19 12.19
C LYS A 321 -22.07 16.15 11.03
N ASP A 322 -22.92 17.17 10.91
CA ASP A 322 -23.92 17.27 9.85
C ASP A 322 -23.29 17.48 8.45
N VAL A 323 -22.31 18.39 8.33
CA VAL A 323 -21.58 18.59 7.07
C VAL A 323 -20.81 17.32 6.70
N TRP A 324 -20.15 16.69 7.69
CA TRP A 324 -19.43 15.43 7.51
C TRP A 324 -20.32 14.31 6.97
N THR A 325 -21.43 14.01 7.65
CA THR A 325 -22.32 12.91 7.27
C THR A 325 -22.96 13.16 5.91
N LYS A 326 -23.47 14.37 5.66
CA LYS A 326 -24.06 14.73 4.36
C LYS A 326 -23.06 14.65 3.21
N THR A 327 -21.80 15.04 3.46
CA THR A 327 -20.75 14.99 2.42
C THR A 327 -20.51 13.55 1.98
N PHE A 328 -20.26 12.62 2.91
CA PHE A 328 -20.00 11.23 2.54
C PHE A 328 -21.24 10.54 1.95
N LEU A 329 -22.42 10.75 2.55
CA LEU A 329 -23.65 10.12 2.06
C LEU A 329 -24.01 10.60 0.65
N HIS A 330 -23.80 11.88 0.34
CA HIS A 330 -23.96 12.37 -1.03
C HIS A 330 -23.01 11.68 -2.02
N LEU A 331 -21.74 11.48 -1.64
CA LEU A 331 -20.79 10.74 -2.50
C LEU A 331 -21.20 9.28 -2.70
N GLN A 332 -21.79 8.65 -1.68
CA GLN A 332 -22.36 7.30 -1.78
C GLN A 332 -23.60 7.24 -2.68
N ASP A 333 -24.49 8.22 -2.59
CA ASP A 333 -25.65 8.32 -3.46
C ASP A 333 -25.21 8.48 -4.93
N VAL A 334 -24.20 9.32 -5.19
CA VAL A 334 -23.61 9.46 -6.53
C VAL A 334 -22.97 8.15 -6.99
N ALA A 335 -22.22 7.47 -6.11
CA ALA A 335 -21.54 6.21 -6.41
C ALA A 335 -22.50 5.07 -6.84
N THR A 336 -23.77 5.14 -6.43
CA THR A 336 -24.80 4.15 -6.77
C THR A 336 -25.75 4.61 -7.89
N ASN A 337 -25.64 5.87 -8.32
CA ASN A 337 -26.50 6.44 -9.38
C ASN A 337 -26.00 6.06 -10.78
N ASN A 338 -26.68 5.10 -11.42
CA ASN A 338 -26.34 4.60 -12.76
C ASN A 338 -26.52 5.62 -13.91
N SER A 339 -27.16 6.76 -13.65
CA SER A 339 -27.30 7.85 -14.63
C SER A 339 -26.06 8.76 -14.66
N VAL A 340 -25.20 8.68 -13.64
CA VAL A 340 -24.00 9.51 -13.46
C VAL A 340 -22.74 8.66 -13.46
N VAL A 341 -22.76 7.53 -12.76
CA VAL A 341 -21.63 6.62 -12.58
C VAL A 341 -21.83 5.37 -13.42
N ASP A 342 -20.82 5.03 -14.20
CA ASP A 342 -20.64 3.74 -14.87
C ASP A 342 -19.24 3.19 -14.52
N ASN A 343 -18.79 2.14 -15.19
CA ASN A 343 -17.50 1.50 -14.93
C ASN A 343 -16.27 2.36 -15.31
N ARG A 344 -16.44 3.47 -16.03
CA ARG A 344 -15.35 4.31 -16.54
C ARG A 344 -14.79 5.27 -15.50
N ILE A 345 -15.50 5.51 -14.40
CA ILE A 345 -15.01 6.39 -13.32
C ILE A 345 -14.52 5.56 -12.12
N SER A 346 -13.49 6.00 -11.42
CA SER A 346 -13.19 5.52 -10.06
C SER A 346 -12.67 6.67 -9.23
N PHE A 347 -13.00 6.71 -7.95
CA PHE A 347 -12.54 7.74 -7.05
C PHE A 347 -12.39 7.23 -5.63
N GLY A 348 -11.65 7.99 -4.82
CA GLY A 348 -11.55 7.75 -3.39
C GLY A 348 -11.50 9.05 -2.61
N VAL A 349 -11.89 8.95 -1.35
CA VAL A 349 -11.76 10.03 -0.37
C VAL A 349 -10.52 9.79 0.46
N TYR A 350 -9.67 10.79 0.60
CA TYR A 350 -8.53 10.81 1.52
C TYR A 350 -8.82 11.75 2.68
N LEU A 351 -8.59 11.25 3.89
CA LEU A 351 -8.76 11.94 5.17
C LEU A 351 -7.46 11.88 5.96
N ASP A 352 -7.15 12.89 6.75
CA ASP A 352 -5.99 12.86 7.66
C ASP A 352 -6.22 13.57 9.00
N GLY A 353 -5.25 13.41 9.90
CA GLY A 353 -5.23 14.06 11.22
C GLY A 353 -5.15 15.59 11.20
N TYR A 354 -4.95 16.22 10.03
CA TYR A 354 -4.90 17.67 9.87
C TYR A 354 -6.23 18.23 9.35
N LYS A 355 -7.32 17.46 9.47
CA LYS A 355 -8.65 17.78 8.94
C LYS A 355 -8.66 17.91 7.41
N GLY A 356 -7.71 17.27 6.73
CA GLY A 356 -7.74 17.15 5.28
C GLY A 356 -8.92 16.29 4.85
N TYR A 357 -9.69 16.76 3.87
CA TYR A 357 -10.72 15.98 3.18
C TYR A 357 -10.56 16.21 1.68
N SER A 358 -10.16 15.19 0.94
CA SER A 358 -9.98 15.33 -0.52
C SER A 358 -10.58 14.15 -1.28
N LEU A 359 -11.20 14.46 -2.41
CA LEU A 359 -11.75 13.50 -3.35
C LEU A 359 -10.88 13.51 -4.61
N SER A 360 -10.37 12.36 -5.02
CA SER A 360 -9.61 12.26 -6.27
C SER A 360 -9.90 10.96 -7.01
N GLY A 361 -9.70 10.97 -8.32
CA GLY A 361 -10.06 9.84 -9.15
C GLY A 361 -9.61 9.96 -10.59
N ALA A 362 -10.01 8.95 -11.36
CA ALA A 362 -9.78 8.86 -12.78
C ALA A 362 -11.07 8.53 -13.52
N PHE A 363 -11.19 9.05 -14.74
CA PHE A 363 -12.30 8.81 -15.62
C PHE A 363 -11.80 8.46 -17.03
N PHE A 364 -12.21 7.30 -17.53
CA PHE A 364 -11.97 6.83 -18.90
C PHE A 364 -12.93 7.51 -19.88
N GLY A 365 -12.78 8.82 -19.97
CA GLY A 365 -13.50 9.70 -20.87
C GLY A 365 -12.83 11.07 -20.93
N THR A 366 -13.47 12.01 -21.61
CA THR A 366 -12.89 13.35 -21.81
C THR A 366 -13.15 14.26 -20.60
N VAL A 367 -12.32 15.30 -20.47
CA VAL A 367 -12.50 16.38 -19.49
C VAL A 367 -13.87 17.05 -19.67
N ASP A 368 -14.30 17.26 -20.92
CA ASP A 368 -15.59 17.87 -21.22
C ASP A 368 -16.77 16.99 -20.80
N GLU A 369 -16.70 15.68 -21.06
CA GLU A 369 -17.73 14.74 -20.59
C GLU A 369 -17.80 14.73 -19.06
N PHE A 370 -16.64 14.67 -18.38
CA PHE A 370 -16.58 14.70 -16.93
C PHE A 370 -17.17 16.00 -16.35
N ASN A 371 -16.76 17.16 -16.88
CA ASN A 371 -17.21 18.46 -16.41
C ASN A 371 -18.72 18.70 -16.62
N ASN A 372 -19.29 18.15 -17.69
CA ASN A 372 -20.70 18.38 -18.03
C ASN A 372 -21.66 17.36 -17.39
N LYS A 373 -21.24 16.11 -17.19
CA LYS A 373 -22.12 15.04 -16.72
C LYS A 373 -21.87 14.62 -15.27
N ILE A 374 -20.60 14.48 -14.89
CA ILE A 374 -20.24 13.81 -13.64
C ILE A 374 -19.97 14.83 -12.54
N LYS A 375 -19.08 15.78 -12.81
CA LYS A 375 -18.66 16.80 -11.84
C LYS A 375 -19.82 17.57 -11.21
N PRO A 376 -20.88 17.98 -11.94
CA PRO A 376 -21.98 18.73 -11.33
C PRO A 376 -22.70 17.93 -10.26
N GLU A 377 -23.00 16.65 -10.52
CA GLU A 377 -23.65 15.77 -9.54
C GLU A 377 -22.71 15.36 -8.42
N LEU A 378 -21.44 15.06 -8.74
CA LEU A 378 -20.42 14.69 -7.75
C LEU A 378 -20.22 15.78 -6.69
N LEU A 379 -20.30 17.06 -7.08
CA LEU A 379 -20.07 18.21 -6.19
C LEU A 379 -21.36 18.86 -5.67
N ARG A 380 -22.54 18.39 -6.09
CA ARG A 380 -23.83 19.03 -5.76
C ARG A 380 -24.05 19.05 -4.25
N GLY A 381 -24.15 20.24 -3.68
CA GLY A 381 -24.42 20.41 -2.24
C GLY A 381 -23.22 20.14 -1.32
N LEU A 382 -22.05 19.83 -1.88
CA LEU A 382 -20.80 19.75 -1.12
C LEU A 382 -20.21 21.15 -0.89
N PRO A 383 -19.33 21.32 0.12
CA PRO A 383 -18.55 22.54 0.24
C PRO A 383 -17.78 22.85 -1.05
N THR A 384 -17.56 24.13 -1.34
CA THR A 384 -16.78 24.55 -2.53
C THR A 384 -15.36 23.97 -2.43
N PRO A 385 -14.88 23.22 -3.44
CA PRO A 385 -13.53 22.71 -3.42
C PRO A 385 -12.47 23.82 -3.41
N SER A 386 -11.48 23.69 -2.53
CA SER A 386 -10.19 24.35 -2.62
C SER A 386 -9.34 23.69 -3.71
N ASN A 387 -8.78 24.50 -4.62
CA ASN A 387 -7.86 24.08 -5.69
C ASN A 387 -8.38 22.90 -6.56
N PRO A 388 -9.58 23.00 -7.17
CA PRO A 388 -10.10 21.95 -8.02
C PRO A 388 -9.19 21.74 -9.24
N SER A 389 -8.87 20.48 -9.53
CA SER A 389 -8.15 20.09 -10.75
C SER A 389 -8.97 19.06 -11.52
N VAL A 390 -9.09 19.27 -12.83
CA VAL A 390 -9.62 18.31 -13.80
C VAL A 390 -8.75 18.44 -15.03
N GLU A 391 -8.01 17.40 -15.37
CA GLU A 391 -6.99 17.44 -16.41
C GLU A 391 -6.95 16.14 -17.22
N SER A 392 -6.60 16.27 -18.50
CA SER A 392 -6.33 15.12 -19.37
C SER A 392 -4.84 14.83 -19.31
N LEU A 393 -4.49 13.62 -18.89
CA LEU A 393 -3.10 13.16 -18.79
C LEU A 393 -2.85 12.03 -19.78
N ALA A 394 -1.69 12.03 -20.43
CA ALA A 394 -1.24 10.84 -21.13
C ALA A 394 -1.14 9.67 -20.13
N TRP A 395 -1.41 8.43 -20.58
CA TRP A 395 -1.46 7.28 -19.68
C TRP A 395 -0.23 7.12 -18.79
N TYR A 396 0.97 7.29 -19.35
CA TYR A 396 2.21 7.18 -18.57
C TYR A 396 2.34 8.30 -17.53
N ASP A 397 1.99 9.54 -17.89
CA ASP A 397 2.03 10.68 -16.96
C ASP A 397 1.00 10.52 -15.85
N TYR A 398 -0.15 9.90 -16.15
CA TYR A 398 -1.13 9.51 -15.14
C TYR A 398 -0.55 8.49 -14.15
N LEU A 399 0.14 7.44 -14.62
CA LEU A 399 0.80 6.48 -13.73
C LEU A 399 1.85 7.15 -12.84
N VAL A 400 2.66 8.07 -13.40
CA VAL A 400 3.62 8.87 -12.62
C VAL A 400 2.89 9.72 -11.58
N LYS A 401 1.83 10.44 -11.97
CA LYS A 401 1.07 11.33 -11.08
C LYS A 401 0.48 10.57 -9.89
N ILE A 402 -0.25 9.48 -10.12
CA ILE A 402 -0.92 8.74 -9.05
C ILE A 402 0.04 7.99 -8.15
N SER A 403 1.26 7.73 -8.61
CA SER A 403 2.31 7.13 -7.78
C SER A 403 2.86 8.09 -6.71
N GLY A 404 2.67 9.40 -6.90
CA GLY A 404 3.28 10.43 -6.07
C GLY A 404 4.81 10.51 -6.20
N LYS A 405 5.38 9.96 -7.28
CA LYS A 405 6.82 9.95 -7.57
C LYS A 405 7.09 10.71 -8.88
N THR A 406 8.36 11.03 -9.14
CA THR A 406 8.81 11.62 -10.41
C THR A 406 8.99 10.59 -11.52
N THR A 407 9.07 9.31 -11.14
CA THR A 407 9.13 8.16 -12.05
C THR A 407 8.51 6.95 -11.37
N ILE A 408 7.93 6.05 -12.17
CA ILE A 408 7.43 4.75 -11.69
C ILE A 408 8.52 3.67 -11.72
N LYS A 409 9.68 3.90 -12.33
CA LYS A 409 10.77 2.90 -12.30
C LYS A 409 11.34 2.77 -10.90
N VAL A 410 11.58 1.54 -10.48
CA VAL A 410 12.18 1.21 -9.19
C VAL A 410 13.29 0.17 -9.35
N PRO A 411 14.32 0.18 -8.48
CA PRO A 411 15.38 -0.83 -8.53
C PRO A 411 14.84 -2.27 -8.43
N ALA A 412 15.37 -3.17 -9.25
CA ALA A 412 15.07 -4.60 -9.17
C ALA A 412 15.63 -5.23 -7.88
N THR A 413 16.86 -4.83 -7.50
CA THR A 413 17.53 -5.25 -6.27
C THR A 413 17.86 -4.03 -5.42
N GLY A 414 18.01 -4.23 -4.11
CA GLY A 414 18.41 -3.17 -3.18
C GLY A 414 17.36 -2.09 -2.91
N TYR A 415 16.10 -2.31 -3.29
CA TYR A 415 14.96 -1.48 -2.89
C TYR A 415 14.81 -1.49 -1.36
N ASP A 416 14.77 -0.31 -0.73
CA ASP A 416 14.88 -0.11 0.72
C ASP A 416 13.85 0.92 1.24
N ASP A 417 12.61 0.91 0.71
CA ASP A 417 11.51 1.68 1.31
C ASP A 417 10.95 0.91 2.51
N HIS A 418 10.85 1.59 3.66
CA HIS A 418 10.36 1.04 4.91
C HIS A 418 9.53 2.08 5.66
N GLU A 419 8.53 1.64 6.40
CA GLU A 419 7.71 2.50 7.26
C GLU A 419 7.44 1.78 8.59
N ASP A 420 7.30 2.54 9.68
CA ASP A 420 6.80 2.03 10.97
C ASP A 420 5.32 2.43 11.10
N PHE A 421 4.43 1.43 11.04
CA PHE A 421 2.99 1.69 10.99
C PHE A 421 2.13 0.54 11.52
N PHE A 422 0.87 0.89 11.78
CA PHE A 422 -0.23 -0.06 11.87
C PHE A 422 -1.31 0.32 10.87
N ALA A 423 -1.88 -0.68 10.21
CA ALA A 423 -2.96 -0.49 9.27
C ALA A 423 -4.05 -1.54 9.46
N LYS A 424 -5.27 -1.14 9.12
CA LYS A 424 -6.45 -2.00 9.00
C LYS A 424 -7.20 -1.65 7.71
N SER A 425 -8.19 -2.47 7.41
CA SER A 425 -9.17 -2.18 6.38
C SER A 425 -10.56 -2.51 6.84
N VAL A 426 -11.56 -1.96 6.15
CA VAL A 426 -12.95 -2.40 6.24
C VAL A 426 -13.54 -2.38 4.83
N THR A 427 -14.26 -3.43 4.47
CA THR A 427 -15.03 -3.49 3.22
C THR A 427 -16.51 -3.35 3.53
N VAL A 428 -17.18 -2.47 2.78
CA VAL A 428 -18.58 -2.11 2.98
C VAL A 428 -19.39 -2.73 1.84
N PRO A 429 -20.38 -3.59 2.12
CA PRO A 429 -21.23 -4.18 1.09
C PRO A 429 -22.01 -3.15 0.27
N GLU A 430 -22.16 -3.39 -1.03
CA GLU A 430 -22.95 -2.57 -1.94
C GLU A 430 -24.44 -2.62 -1.65
N SER A 431 -24.93 -3.73 -1.09
CA SER A 431 -26.34 -3.87 -0.72
C SER A 431 -26.79 -2.95 0.41
N SER A 432 -25.86 -2.49 1.25
CA SER A 432 -26.18 -1.66 2.42
C SER A 432 -25.57 -0.27 2.35
N GLY A 433 -24.35 -0.14 1.80
CA GLY A 433 -23.55 1.07 1.98
C GLY A 433 -23.28 1.34 3.46
N LEU A 434 -22.95 2.58 3.79
CA LEU A 434 -22.93 3.11 5.15
C LEU A 434 -24.12 4.05 5.39
N THR A 435 -24.63 4.01 6.61
CA THR A 435 -25.69 4.86 7.16
C THR A 435 -25.11 6.16 7.72
N SER A 436 -26.01 7.11 8.00
CA SER A 436 -25.65 8.33 8.73
C SER A 436 -25.14 8.05 10.14
N GLU A 437 -25.55 6.96 10.76
CA GLU A 437 -25.13 6.60 12.12
C GLU A 437 -23.68 6.13 12.13
N ALA A 438 -23.26 5.23 11.22
CA ALA A 438 -21.86 4.79 11.14
C ALA A 438 -20.90 5.89 10.71
N ILE A 439 -21.26 6.70 9.72
CA ILE A 439 -20.43 7.84 9.33
C ILE A 439 -20.38 8.89 10.45
N GLY A 440 -21.46 9.03 11.21
CA GLY A 440 -21.50 9.86 12.40
C GLY A 440 -20.61 9.32 13.53
N ALA A 441 -20.59 8.01 13.76
CA ALA A 441 -19.72 7.38 14.75
C ALA A 441 -18.24 7.52 14.36
N LEU A 442 -17.93 7.36 13.06
CA LEU A 442 -16.60 7.65 12.53
C LEU A 442 -16.18 9.10 12.84
N TYR A 443 -17.06 10.08 12.59
CA TYR A 443 -16.79 11.47 12.94
C TYR A 443 -16.46 11.64 14.43
N ASP A 444 -17.28 11.09 15.32
CA ASP A 444 -17.07 11.23 16.77
C ASP A 444 -15.71 10.66 17.20
N HIS A 445 -15.34 9.49 16.67
CA HIS A 445 -14.03 8.88 16.92
C HIS A 445 -12.88 9.73 16.40
N LEU A 446 -12.99 10.31 15.21
CA LEU A 446 -11.96 11.20 14.67
C LEU A 446 -11.83 12.50 15.49
N GLN A 447 -12.93 13.03 16.02
CA GLN A 447 -12.94 14.23 16.86
C GLN A 447 -12.43 13.99 18.28
N SER A 448 -12.41 12.74 18.79
CA SER A 448 -11.75 12.44 20.05
C SER A 448 -10.23 12.72 19.99
N GLY A 449 -9.68 12.73 18.77
CA GLY A 449 -8.30 13.10 18.50
C GLY A 449 -7.29 12.02 18.92
N THR A 450 -6.06 12.20 18.45
CA THR A 450 -4.89 11.41 18.83
C THR A 450 -3.64 12.24 18.58
N SER A 451 -2.56 11.95 19.31
CA SER A 451 -1.23 12.50 19.03
C SER A 451 -0.53 11.83 17.85
N GLN A 452 -1.07 10.71 17.36
CA GLN A 452 -0.48 9.93 16.28
C GLN A 452 -0.85 10.53 14.92
N GLU A 453 0.08 10.54 13.96
CA GLU A 453 -0.26 10.83 12.56
C GLU A 453 -1.06 9.65 11.99
N TRP A 454 -2.12 9.94 11.23
CA TRP A 454 -2.96 8.93 10.60
C TRP A 454 -3.59 9.47 9.31
N TYR A 455 -4.00 8.56 8.44
CA TYR A 455 -4.87 8.84 7.31
C TYR A 455 -5.86 7.71 7.05
N ILE A 456 -6.94 8.03 6.35
CA ILE A 456 -7.92 7.08 5.84
C ILE A 456 -8.05 7.27 4.32
N ILE A 457 -8.09 6.18 3.57
CA ILE A 457 -8.50 6.18 2.16
C ILE A 457 -9.79 5.37 2.03
N MET A 458 -10.86 5.98 1.51
CA MET A 458 -12.15 5.34 1.25
C MET A 458 -12.33 5.22 -0.26
N ASN A 459 -12.02 4.07 -0.83
CA ASN A 459 -12.03 3.85 -2.28
C ASN A 459 -13.39 3.33 -2.76
N LEU A 460 -13.93 3.94 -3.81
CA LEU A 460 -15.08 3.39 -4.53
C LEU A 460 -14.63 2.11 -5.27
N TYR A 461 -15.30 1.01 -4.95
CA TYR A 461 -14.99 -0.33 -5.43
C TYR A 461 -16.09 -0.85 -6.35
N GLY A 462 -17.33 -0.84 -5.86
CA GLY A 462 -18.51 -1.37 -6.55
C GLY A 462 -19.28 -0.31 -7.32
N GLY A 463 -20.61 -0.41 -7.28
CA GLY A 463 -21.52 0.51 -7.97
C GLY A 463 -21.75 0.12 -9.43
N PRO A 464 -22.64 0.84 -10.12
CA PRO A 464 -23.10 0.51 -11.46
C PRO A 464 -21.96 0.24 -12.44
N GLY A 465 -22.01 -0.93 -13.06
CA GLY A 465 -21.09 -1.35 -14.11
C GLY A 465 -19.72 -1.84 -13.66
N SER A 466 -19.35 -1.71 -12.37
CA SER A 466 -18.01 -2.06 -11.87
C SER A 466 -17.58 -3.45 -12.33
N ALA A 467 -16.43 -3.53 -13.01
CA ALA A 467 -15.86 -4.78 -13.49
C ALA A 467 -15.48 -5.73 -12.34
N ILE A 468 -15.23 -5.19 -11.15
CA ILE A 468 -14.92 -5.98 -9.96
C ILE A 468 -16.15 -6.81 -9.53
N ASN A 469 -17.33 -6.18 -9.50
CA ASN A 469 -18.59 -6.76 -9.02
C ASN A 469 -19.29 -7.62 -10.09
N LYS A 470 -18.82 -7.59 -11.33
CA LYS A 470 -19.29 -8.49 -12.42
C LYS A 470 -18.77 -9.92 -12.27
N LYS A 471 -17.79 -10.16 -11.41
CA LYS A 471 -17.23 -11.48 -11.10
C LYS A 471 -17.73 -11.94 -9.73
N ASP A 472 -17.64 -13.23 -9.47
CA ASP A 472 -18.01 -13.82 -8.19
C ASP A 472 -16.91 -14.76 -7.68
N ILE A 473 -17.18 -15.42 -6.55
CA ILE A 473 -16.27 -16.35 -5.89
C ILE A 473 -16.02 -17.64 -6.70
N SER A 474 -16.79 -17.93 -7.76
CA SER A 474 -16.47 -19.03 -8.69
C SER A 474 -15.32 -18.65 -9.62
N PHE A 475 -15.17 -17.36 -9.93
CA PHE A 475 -14.12 -16.86 -10.81
C PHE A 475 -12.74 -16.93 -10.14
N ALA A 476 -12.62 -16.59 -8.87
CA ALA A 476 -11.36 -16.48 -8.13
C ALA A 476 -11.61 -16.65 -6.62
N ALA A 477 -10.60 -17.03 -5.84
CA ALA A 477 -10.66 -17.18 -4.38
C ALA A 477 -10.69 -15.83 -3.63
N TYR A 478 -11.63 -14.96 -3.99
CA TYR A 478 -11.69 -13.58 -3.55
C TYR A 478 -13.14 -13.14 -3.29
N ASP A 479 -13.45 -12.75 -2.05
CA ASP A 479 -14.84 -12.61 -1.56
C ASP A 479 -15.40 -11.18 -1.63
N ASP A 480 -14.58 -10.12 -1.64
CA ASP A 480 -15.05 -8.72 -1.69
C ASP A 480 -15.65 -8.32 -3.06
N ARG A 481 -16.24 -9.26 -3.81
CA ARG A 481 -16.93 -9.04 -5.09
C ARG A 481 -18.24 -8.27 -4.96
N LYS A 482 -18.72 -8.05 -3.74
CA LYS A 482 -19.98 -7.33 -3.46
C LYS A 482 -19.77 -6.06 -2.66
N SER A 483 -18.53 -5.57 -2.58
CA SER A 483 -18.20 -4.35 -1.83
C SER A 483 -18.48 -3.10 -2.67
N LEU A 484 -19.05 -2.07 -2.05
CA LEU A 484 -19.14 -0.72 -2.61
C LEU A 484 -17.92 0.11 -2.23
N TRP A 485 -17.49 0.02 -0.97
CA TRP A 485 -16.32 0.75 -0.48
C TRP A 485 -15.27 -0.19 0.10
N VAL A 486 -14.00 0.18 -0.09
CA VAL A 486 -12.87 -0.42 0.61
C VAL A 486 -12.06 0.68 1.28
N PHE A 487 -11.91 0.55 2.59
CA PHE A 487 -11.18 1.51 3.40
C PHE A 487 -9.78 1.00 3.70
N GLN A 488 -8.81 1.90 3.68
CA GLN A 488 -7.49 1.72 4.24
C GLN A 488 -7.34 2.70 5.40
N ASN A 489 -7.16 2.18 6.61
CA ASN A 489 -6.99 2.98 7.81
C ASN A 489 -5.54 2.81 8.26
N TRP A 490 -4.79 3.90 8.32
CA TRP A 490 -3.35 3.87 8.52
C TRP A 490 -2.92 4.80 9.64
N GLY A 491 -2.07 4.32 10.54
CA GLY A 491 -1.52 5.11 11.65
C GLY A 491 -0.03 4.92 11.82
N TYR A 492 0.64 6.00 12.20
CA TYR A 492 2.08 6.11 12.40
C TYR A 492 2.45 6.29 13.88
N GLY A 493 3.74 6.15 14.17
CA GLY A 493 4.35 6.42 15.47
C GLY A 493 4.23 5.25 16.46
N ALA A 494 4.48 5.53 17.74
CA ALA A 494 4.70 4.47 18.74
C ALA A 494 3.45 3.62 19.06
N THR A 495 2.27 4.24 19.16
CA THR A 495 1.03 3.56 19.59
C THR A 495 -0.19 3.88 18.71
N PRO A 496 -0.13 3.73 17.37
CA PRO A 496 -1.27 3.99 16.48
C PRO A 496 -2.40 2.97 16.64
N LYS A 497 -2.11 1.79 17.22
CA LYS A 497 -3.00 0.62 17.18
C LYS A 497 -4.42 0.90 17.67
N ASP A 498 -4.56 1.49 18.85
CA ASP A 498 -5.87 1.65 19.48
C ASP A 498 -6.73 2.66 18.73
N PHE A 499 -6.13 3.76 18.27
CA PHE A 499 -6.83 4.76 17.47
C PHE A 499 -7.30 4.18 16.12
N ILE A 500 -6.47 3.40 15.43
CA ILE A 500 -6.83 2.79 14.15
C ILE A 500 -7.85 1.66 14.33
N ASN A 501 -7.78 0.87 15.41
CA ASN A 501 -8.84 -0.08 15.75
C ASN A 501 -10.17 0.64 15.97
N GLY A 502 -10.16 1.75 16.72
CA GLY A 502 -11.35 2.55 17.00
C GLY A 502 -12.02 3.12 15.74
N ILE A 503 -11.28 3.37 14.65
CA ILE A 503 -11.87 3.76 13.35
C ILE A 503 -12.78 2.64 12.81
N ASN A 504 -12.28 1.39 12.79
CA ASN A 504 -13.07 0.24 12.36
C ASN A 504 -14.25 -0.01 13.31
N ASP A 505 -13.98 0.00 14.62
CA ASP A 505 -14.98 -0.30 15.65
C ASP A 505 -16.13 0.72 15.63
N ALA A 506 -15.85 2.01 15.43
CA ALA A 506 -16.86 3.05 15.33
C ALA A 506 -17.85 2.79 14.19
N ILE A 507 -17.35 2.37 13.02
CA ILE A 507 -18.18 2.05 11.85
C ILE A 507 -18.97 0.76 12.09
N ILE A 508 -18.28 -0.31 12.50
CA ILE A 508 -18.87 -1.65 12.62
C ILE A 508 -19.92 -1.70 13.73
N ASN A 509 -19.65 -1.09 14.89
CA ASN A 509 -20.56 -1.13 16.04
C ASN A 509 -21.82 -0.28 15.82
N ALA A 510 -21.74 0.75 14.97
CA ALA A 510 -22.88 1.59 14.60
C ALA A 510 -23.83 0.90 13.60
N GLU A 511 -23.39 -0.18 12.94
CA GLU A 511 -24.18 -0.95 11.99
C GLU A 511 -24.00 -2.47 12.17
N PRO A 512 -24.41 -3.03 13.32
CA PRO A 512 -24.14 -4.43 13.65
C PRO A 512 -24.83 -5.44 12.72
N GLN A 513 -25.86 -5.01 11.99
CA GLN A 513 -26.53 -5.83 10.97
C GLN A 513 -25.75 -5.96 9.66
N THR A 514 -24.80 -5.05 9.40
CA THR A 514 -24.02 -5.01 8.15
C THR A 514 -22.90 -6.05 8.23
N LYS A 515 -22.78 -6.88 7.19
CA LYS A 515 -21.68 -7.85 7.06
C LYS A 515 -20.43 -7.17 6.49
N PHE A 516 -19.71 -6.47 7.34
CA PHE A 516 -18.41 -5.90 6.96
C PHE A 516 -17.37 -6.99 6.74
N GLY A 517 -16.49 -6.78 5.76
CA GLY A 517 -15.29 -7.59 5.54
C GLY A 517 -14.02 -6.78 5.76
N ALA A 518 -12.90 -7.34 5.34
CA ALA A 518 -11.60 -6.67 5.30
C ALA A 518 -10.88 -7.00 3.99
N TYR A 519 -9.96 -6.14 3.57
CA TYR A 519 -9.24 -6.30 2.32
C TYR A 519 -7.84 -6.86 2.57
N LEU A 520 -7.57 -8.06 2.06
CA LEU A 520 -6.37 -8.86 2.36
C LEU A 520 -5.04 -8.19 1.98
N ASN A 521 -5.01 -7.39 0.90
CA ASN A 521 -3.81 -6.63 0.55
C ASN A 521 -3.45 -5.56 1.59
N TYR A 522 -4.35 -5.23 2.51
CA TYR A 522 -4.11 -4.42 3.72
C TYR A 522 -4.16 -5.30 4.97
N VAL A 523 -3.39 -6.39 4.94
CA VAL A 523 -3.39 -7.43 5.97
C VAL A 523 -3.18 -6.86 7.38
N ASP A 524 -4.00 -7.30 8.32
CA ASP A 524 -3.96 -6.88 9.71
C ASP A 524 -3.36 -8.00 10.57
N PRO A 525 -2.14 -7.84 11.13
CA PRO A 525 -1.48 -8.87 11.92
C PRO A 525 -2.16 -9.17 13.26
N THR A 526 -3.20 -8.42 13.64
CA THR A 526 -3.90 -8.61 14.92
C THR A 526 -5.03 -9.63 14.86
N TYR A 527 -5.45 -10.03 13.66
CA TYR A 527 -6.40 -11.12 13.49
C TYR A 527 -5.72 -12.48 13.69
N ASP A 528 -6.40 -13.37 14.41
CA ASP A 528 -6.12 -14.80 14.33
C ASP A 528 -6.56 -15.34 12.96
N ALA A 529 -6.13 -16.56 12.63
CA ALA A 529 -6.43 -17.18 11.34
C ALA A 529 -7.94 -17.27 11.08
N ALA A 530 -8.74 -17.68 12.08
CA ALA A 530 -10.18 -17.82 11.93
C ALA A 530 -10.88 -16.48 11.61
N THR A 531 -10.50 -15.41 12.30
CA THR A 531 -11.03 -14.06 12.05
C THR A 531 -10.57 -13.55 10.68
N ALA A 532 -9.29 -13.73 10.35
CA ALA A 532 -8.74 -13.37 9.04
C ALA A 532 -9.49 -14.10 7.91
N HIS A 533 -9.71 -15.41 8.03
CA HIS A 533 -10.41 -16.18 7.00
C HIS A 533 -11.85 -15.73 6.81
N LYS A 534 -12.56 -15.49 7.91
CA LYS A 534 -13.93 -14.96 7.88
C LYS A 534 -13.99 -13.60 7.18
N LEU A 535 -13.06 -12.69 7.49
CA LEU A 535 -13.10 -11.32 6.98
C LEU A 535 -12.54 -11.17 5.56
N TYR A 536 -11.55 -11.98 5.17
CA TYR A 536 -10.87 -11.88 3.87
C TYR A 536 -11.47 -12.79 2.79
N TYR A 537 -12.01 -13.94 3.18
CA TYR A 537 -12.50 -14.96 2.24
C TYR A 537 -13.99 -15.31 2.45
N GLY A 538 -14.55 -15.06 3.64
CA GLY A 538 -15.88 -15.56 3.96
C GLY A 538 -15.92 -17.09 4.07
N GLU A 539 -17.07 -17.64 4.47
CA GLU A 539 -17.18 -19.06 4.83
C GLU A 539 -17.02 -20.00 3.63
N GLU A 540 -17.66 -19.69 2.49
CA GLU A 540 -17.68 -20.56 1.31
C GLU A 540 -16.30 -20.69 0.65
N VAL A 541 -15.60 -19.56 0.45
CA VAL A 541 -14.25 -19.57 -0.13
C VAL A 541 -13.28 -20.24 0.84
N THR A 542 -13.38 -19.95 2.16
CA THR A 542 -12.54 -20.59 3.18
C THR A 542 -12.70 -22.10 3.17
N ALA A 543 -13.93 -22.61 3.09
CA ALA A 543 -14.18 -24.05 3.05
C ALA A 543 -13.50 -24.70 1.83
N ARG A 544 -13.70 -24.13 0.63
CA ARG A 544 -13.09 -24.64 -0.60
C ARG A 544 -11.56 -24.56 -0.58
N LEU A 545 -11.00 -23.45 -0.08
CA LEU A 545 -9.56 -23.29 0.09
C LEU A 545 -9.00 -24.33 1.08
N THR A 546 -9.70 -24.60 2.18
CA THR A 546 -9.27 -25.58 3.19
C THR A 546 -9.21 -27.00 2.61
N GLU A 547 -10.24 -27.41 1.86
CA GLU A 547 -10.24 -28.70 1.17
C GLU A 547 -9.11 -28.84 0.16
N LEU A 548 -8.83 -27.76 -0.59
CA LEU A 548 -7.74 -27.76 -1.56
C LEU A 548 -6.37 -27.78 -0.87
N LYS A 549 -6.18 -27.01 0.21
CA LYS A 549 -4.94 -26.95 0.99
C LYS A 549 -4.53 -28.33 1.48
N ALA A 550 -5.47 -29.13 1.98
CA ALA A 550 -5.24 -30.50 2.42
C ALA A 550 -4.71 -31.42 1.30
N LYS A 551 -4.98 -31.10 0.03
CA LYS A 551 -4.48 -31.85 -1.14
C LYS A 551 -3.13 -31.34 -1.64
N VAL A 552 -2.96 -30.02 -1.73
CA VAL A 552 -1.79 -29.41 -2.39
C VAL A 552 -0.62 -29.13 -1.46
N ASP A 553 -0.87 -28.97 -0.16
CA ASP A 553 0.16 -28.71 0.85
C ASP A 553 -0.26 -29.28 2.22
N PRO A 554 -0.39 -30.62 2.34
CA PRO A 554 -0.80 -31.29 3.58
C PRO A 554 0.20 -31.12 4.74
N LYS A 555 1.44 -30.71 4.45
CA LYS A 555 2.48 -30.45 5.46
C LYS A 555 2.48 -28.98 5.92
N GLY A 556 1.67 -28.13 5.29
CA GLY A 556 1.64 -26.69 5.52
C GLY A 556 3.01 -26.06 5.35
N ILE A 557 3.74 -26.39 4.28
CA ILE A 557 5.04 -25.80 3.96
C ILE A 557 4.87 -24.30 3.69
N PHE A 558 3.88 -23.92 2.88
CA PHE A 558 3.50 -22.53 2.68
C PHE A 558 2.60 -22.09 3.82
N TRP A 559 3.18 -21.34 4.75
CA TRP A 559 2.53 -20.99 6.00
C TRP A 559 2.90 -19.59 6.45
N ASN A 560 1.93 -18.90 7.04
CA ASN A 560 2.07 -17.70 7.85
C ASN A 560 0.91 -17.72 8.87
N PRO A 561 0.88 -16.84 9.89
CA PRO A 561 -0.15 -16.85 10.93
C PRO A 561 -1.60 -16.76 10.46
N GLN A 562 -1.86 -16.37 9.21
CA GLN A 562 -3.19 -16.24 8.62
C GLN A 562 -3.38 -17.05 7.33
N ALA A 563 -2.39 -17.85 6.93
CA ALA A 563 -2.49 -18.73 5.78
C ALA A 563 -3.65 -19.73 5.95
N ILE A 564 -4.15 -20.28 4.85
CA ILE A 564 -5.10 -21.38 4.90
C ILE A 564 -4.39 -22.60 5.51
N GLY A 565 -4.96 -23.16 6.57
CA GLY A 565 -4.37 -24.25 7.36
C GLY A 565 -3.40 -23.79 8.46
N ALA A 566 -3.45 -22.52 8.87
CA ALA A 566 -2.66 -21.96 9.97
C ALA A 566 -3.17 -22.30 11.37
#